data_AF-A0A343J191-F1
#
_entry.id   AF-A0A343J191-F1
#
_cell.length_a   1.000
_cell.length_b   1.000
_cell.length_c   1.000
_cell.angle_alpha   90.00
_cell.angle_beta   90.00
_cell.angle_gamma   90.00
#
_symmetry.space_group_name_H-M   'P 1'
#
loop_
_entity.id
_entity.type
_entity.pdbx_description
1 polymer ?
#
loop_
_entity_poly.entity_id
_entity_poly.type
_entity_poly.pdbx_seq_one_letter_code
_entity_poly.pdbx_strand_id
1 'polypeptide(L)'
;MLGVCLEKKRSYCQFDSKLAQIVQQQGRNGQLRISFGSAKHPDCRGITVDELQKIQFNRLDFTNFYEDLMNNQKIPDSGVLTQKVKEQIADQLKQAGQ
;
A
#
# COMPACT_ATOMS: atom_id res chain seq x y z
N MET A 1 46.83 -3.46 18.01
CA MET A 1 45.52 -2.79 18.17
C MET A 1 44.45 -3.85 17.97
N LEU A 2 43.72 -4.22 19.04
CA LEU A 2 42.86 -5.39 19.11
C LEU A 2 41.37 -5.01 18.94
N GLY A 3 40.69 -5.60 17.96
CA GLY A 3 39.32 -6.10 18.12
C GLY A 3 38.13 -5.14 18.24
N VAL A 4 38.22 -3.86 17.82
CA VAL A 4 37.07 -2.95 17.84
C VAL A 4 36.36 -2.90 16.48
N CYS A 5 35.02 -2.96 16.48
CA CYS A 5 34.20 -2.85 15.27
C CYS A 5 34.36 -1.45 14.66
N LEU A 6 34.96 -1.37 13.47
CA LEU A 6 35.29 -0.10 12.81
C LEU A 6 34.09 0.51 12.05
N GLU A 7 33.18 -0.33 11.56
CA GLU A 7 32.03 0.12 10.76
C GLU A 7 30.84 -0.83 10.92
N LYS A 8 29.63 -0.27 11.05
CA LYS A 8 28.36 -1.01 11.04
C LYS A 8 27.60 -0.69 9.76
N LYS A 9 27.43 -1.70 8.90
CA LYS A 9 26.57 -1.60 7.71
C LYS A 9 25.14 -2.01 8.04
N ARG A 10 24.18 -1.26 7.50
CA ARG A 10 22.75 -1.55 7.59
C ARG A 10 22.15 -1.53 6.18
N SER A 11 21.17 -2.40 5.97
CA SER A 11 20.45 -2.54 4.70
C SER A 11 18.96 -2.38 4.96
N TYR A 12 18.28 -1.67 4.07
CA TYR A 12 16.86 -1.35 4.21
C TYR A 12 16.16 -1.55 2.87
N CYS A 13 14.95 -2.10 2.90
CA CYS A 13 14.06 -2.08 1.74
C CYS A 13 13.21 -0.81 1.79
N GLN A 14 13.39 0.06 0.80
CA GLN A 14 12.62 1.30 0.66
C GLN A 14 11.37 1.02 -0.18
N PHE A 15 10.25 1.62 0.20
CA PHE A 15 8.99 1.52 -0.52
C PHE A 15 8.47 2.93 -0.86
N ASP A 16 7.77 3.06 -1.99
CA ASP A 16 7.29 4.35 -2.51
C ASP A 16 6.10 4.92 -1.70
N SER A 17 5.43 4.09 -0.91
CA SER A 17 4.31 4.50 -0.06
C SER A 17 4.17 3.62 1.17
N LYS A 18 3.48 4.17 2.19
CA LYS A 18 3.09 3.41 3.40
C LYS A 18 2.21 2.21 3.06
N LEU A 19 1.33 2.33 2.05
CA LEU A 19 0.53 1.22 1.57
C LEU A 19 1.40 0.10 1.00
N ALA A 20 2.36 0.44 0.13
CA ALA A 20 3.29 -0.53 -0.45
C ALA A 20 4.13 -1.21 0.65
N GLN A 21 4.57 -0.45 1.66
CA GLN A 21 5.25 -1.01 2.83
C GLN A 21 4.38 -2.02 3.58
N ILE A 22 3.11 -1.71 3.85
CA ILE A 22 2.19 -2.61 4.56
C ILE A 22 2.00 -3.91 3.77
N VAL A 23 1.70 -3.82 2.47
CA VAL A 23 1.49 -5.01 1.62
C VAL A 23 2.74 -5.88 1.56
N GLN A 24 3.92 -5.29 1.47
CA GLN A 24 5.17 -6.03 1.42
C GLN A 24 5.52 -6.64 2.79
N GLN A 25 5.36 -5.93 3.89
CA GLN A 25 5.71 -6.46 5.22
C GLN A 25 4.68 -7.47 5.72
N GLN A 26 3.41 -7.12 5.71
CA GLN A 26 2.37 -7.97 6.28
C GLN A 26 1.89 -9.03 5.27
N GLY A 27 1.81 -8.70 3.99
CA GLY A 27 1.41 -9.63 2.94
C GLY A 27 2.53 -10.58 2.52
N ARG A 28 3.59 -10.06 1.88
CA ARG A 28 4.71 -10.88 1.37
C ARG A 28 5.43 -11.61 2.51
N ASN A 29 5.82 -10.93 3.59
CA ASN A 29 6.53 -11.60 4.68
C ASN A 29 5.61 -12.29 5.69
N GLY A 30 4.53 -11.64 6.12
CA GLY A 30 3.61 -12.21 7.11
C GLY A 30 2.79 -13.39 6.59
N GLN A 31 1.99 -13.16 5.54
CA GLN A 31 1.06 -14.17 5.01
C GLN A 31 1.76 -15.19 4.10
N LEU A 32 2.54 -14.73 3.13
CA LEU A 32 3.19 -15.62 2.15
C LEU A 32 4.51 -16.22 2.65
N ARG A 33 5.02 -15.77 3.81
CA ARG A 33 6.28 -16.23 4.42
C ARG A 33 7.51 -16.02 3.53
N ILE A 34 7.47 -15.04 2.62
CA ILE A 34 8.59 -14.69 1.76
C ILE A 34 9.48 -13.68 2.51
N SER A 35 10.74 -14.07 2.76
CA SER A 35 11.68 -13.27 3.54
C SER A 35 12.27 -12.10 2.75
N PHE A 36 12.60 -11.00 3.42
CA PHE A 36 13.42 -9.90 2.86
C PHE A 36 14.92 -10.21 2.86
N GLY A 37 15.31 -11.46 3.11
CA GLY A 37 16.70 -11.87 3.17
C GLY A 37 17.38 -11.40 4.45
N SER A 38 18.71 -11.41 4.43
CA SER A 38 19.54 -10.96 5.55
C SER A 38 20.09 -9.57 5.29
N ALA A 39 20.62 -8.90 6.31
CA ALA A 39 21.28 -7.61 6.13
C ALA A 39 22.43 -7.66 5.10
N LYS A 40 23.11 -8.81 4.95
CA LYS A 40 24.18 -9.02 3.97
C LYS A 40 23.68 -9.36 2.57
N HIS A 41 22.51 -9.98 2.46
CA HIS A 41 21.88 -10.41 1.22
C HIS A 41 20.38 -10.07 1.27
N PRO A 42 20.02 -8.79 1.10
CA PRO A 42 18.63 -8.37 1.13
C PRO A 42 17.91 -8.81 -0.16
N ASP A 43 16.65 -9.22 -0.02
CA ASP A 43 15.69 -9.39 -1.13
C ASP A 43 14.56 -8.38 -0.97
N CYS A 44 14.73 -7.22 -1.61
CA CYS A 44 13.76 -6.13 -1.59
C CYS A 44 12.88 -6.11 -2.85
N ARG A 45 12.78 -7.21 -3.59
CA ARG A 45 11.98 -7.24 -4.81
C ARG A 45 10.51 -6.92 -4.52
N GLY A 46 9.84 -6.40 -5.55
CA GLY A 46 8.39 -6.28 -5.56
C GLY A 46 7.70 -7.64 -5.42
N ILE A 47 6.48 -7.60 -4.88
CA ILE A 47 5.57 -8.74 -4.98
C ILE A 47 5.13 -8.94 -6.44
N THR A 48 5.11 -10.18 -6.88
CA THR A 48 4.60 -10.53 -8.22
C THR A 48 3.06 -10.55 -8.22
N VAL A 49 2.44 -10.56 -9.39
CA VAL A 49 0.97 -10.61 -9.51
C VAL A 49 0.40 -11.87 -8.86
N ASP A 50 1.02 -13.04 -9.10
CA ASP A 50 0.57 -14.32 -8.55
C ASP A 50 0.69 -14.39 -7.02
N GLU A 51 1.72 -13.74 -6.46
CA GLU A 51 1.89 -13.61 -5.02
C GLU A 51 0.84 -12.65 -4.45
N LEU A 52 0.59 -11.53 -5.12
CA LEU A 52 -0.38 -10.52 -4.69
C LEU A 52 -1.78 -11.11 -4.58
N GLN A 53 -2.19 -11.95 -5.54
CA GLN A 53 -3.50 -12.62 -5.53
C GLN A 53 -3.70 -13.55 -4.34
N LYS A 54 -2.62 -14.06 -3.74
CA LYS A 54 -2.67 -14.95 -2.57
C LYS A 54 -2.79 -14.20 -1.25
N ILE A 55 -2.64 -12.87 -1.26
CA ILE A 55 -2.75 -12.04 -0.06
C ILE A 55 -4.21 -11.77 0.25
N GLN A 56 -4.57 -12.00 1.51
CA GLN A 56 -5.85 -11.63 2.08
C GLN A 56 -5.76 -10.20 2.60
N PHE A 57 -6.18 -9.24 1.77
CA PHE A 57 -6.12 -7.81 2.07
C PHE A 57 -6.98 -7.40 3.28
N ASN A 58 -8.07 -8.12 3.55
CA ASN A 58 -8.91 -7.89 4.72
C ASN A 58 -8.24 -8.24 6.06
N ARG A 59 -7.08 -8.90 6.03
CA ARG A 59 -6.27 -9.23 7.22
C ARG A 59 -5.03 -8.35 7.36
N LEU A 60 -4.85 -7.38 6.48
CA LEU A 60 -3.77 -6.40 6.58
C LEU A 60 -4.25 -5.23 7.45
N ASP A 61 -3.39 -4.77 8.34
CA ASP A 61 -3.62 -3.58 9.14
C ASP A 61 -3.21 -2.33 8.36
N PHE A 62 -4.22 -1.56 7.93
CA PHE A 62 -4.07 -0.30 7.22
C PHE A 62 -4.29 0.92 8.10
N THR A 63 -4.43 0.79 9.42
CA THR A 63 -4.79 1.90 10.33
C THR A 63 -3.85 3.10 10.14
N ASN A 64 -2.54 2.86 10.15
CA ASN A 64 -1.53 3.89 9.92
C ASN A 64 -1.66 4.55 8.54
N PHE A 65 -2.03 3.80 7.50
CA PHE A 65 -2.23 4.35 6.16
C PHE A 65 -3.53 5.17 6.05
N TYR A 66 -4.61 4.70 6.70
CA TYR A 66 -5.88 5.40 6.73
C TYR A 66 -5.79 6.75 7.46
N GLU A 67 -5.02 6.84 8.54
CA GLU A 67 -4.77 8.11 9.22
C GLU A 67 -4.11 9.13 8.28
N ASP A 68 -3.07 8.73 7.55
CA ASP A 68 -2.45 9.62 6.57
C ASP A 68 -3.38 9.96 5.40
N LEU A 69 -4.17 8.99 4.93
CA LEU A 69 -5.13 9.22 3.86
C LEU A 69 -6.17 10.26 4.29
N MET A 70 -6.77 10.10 5.47
CA MET A 70 -7.80 11.02 5.98
C MET A 70 -7.24 12.42 6.26
N ASN A 71 -5.99 12.50 6.74
CA ASN A 71 -5.35 13.79 7.02
C ASN A 71 -4.95 14.55 5.73
N ASN A 72 -4.63 13.82 4.65
CA ASN A 72 -4.17 14.44 3.40
C ASN A 72 -5.26 14.53 2.31
N GLN A 73 -6.38 13.83 2.48
CA GLN A 73 -7.48 13.82 1.52
C GLN A 73 -8.62 14.69 2.05
N LYS A 74 -8.92 15.79 1.34
CA LYS A 74 -10.25 16.42 1.42
C LYS A 74 -11.25 15.42 0.84
N ILE A 75 -11.76 14.52 1.67
CA ILE A 75 -12.91 13.71 1.30
C ILE A 75 -14.04 14.69 1.02
N PRO A 76 -14.55 14.77 -0.23
CA PRO A 76 -15.66 15.66 -0.54
C PRO A 76 -16.81 15.26 0.36
N ASP A 77 -17.43 16.24 1.01
CA ASP A 77 -18.64 16.03 1.78
C ASP A 77 -19.62 15.18 0.94
N SER A 78 -20.25 14.20 1.58
CA SER A 78 -21.25 13.30 1.01
C SER A 78 -22.31 14.02 0.14
N GLY A 79 -22.60 15.29 0.43
CA GLY A 79 -23.45 16.16 -0.40
C GLY A 79 -22.90 16.39 -1.80
N VAL A 80 -21.58 16.61 -1.95
CA VAL A 80 -20.89 16.80 -3.23
C VAL A 80 -20.86 15.49 -4.02
N LEU A 81 -20.67 14.35 -3.35
CA LEU A 81 -20.73 13.04 -4.01
C LEU A 81 -22.13 12.76 -4.55
N THR A 82 -23.17 13.04 -3.75
CA THR A 82 -24.57 12.88 -4.17
C THR A 82 -24.89 13.79 -5.36
N GLN A 83 -24.37 15.01 -5.39
CA GLN A 83 -24.57 15.94 -6.49
C GLN A 83 -23.87 15.47 -7.78
N LYS A 84 -22.63 14.99 -7.68
CA LYS A 84 -21.90 14.40 -8.82
C LYS A 84 -22.60 13.17 -9.38
N VAL A 85 -23.11 12.30 -8.51
CA VAL A 85 -23.87 11.10 -8.94
C VAL A 85 -25.15 11.53 -9.66
N LYS A 86 -25.87 12.54 -9.14
CA LYS A 86 -27.05 13.09 -9.82
C LYS A 86 -26.73 13.68 -11.19
N GLU A 87 -25.65 14.45 -11.31
CA GLU A 87 -25.19 15.01 -12.58
C GLU A 87 -24.84 13.92 -13.60
N GLN A 88 -24.07 12.90 -13.18
CA GLN A 88 -23.71 11.78 -14.06
C GLN A 88 -24.94 10.98 -14.51
N ILE A 89 -25.90 10.72 -13.62
CA ILE A 89 -27.15 10.04 -13.99
C ILE A 89 -27.94 10.88 -14.99
N ALA A 90 -28.03 12.20 -14.79
CA ALA A 90 -28.72 13.10 -15.71
C ALA A 90 -28.07 13.14 -17.10
N ASP A 91 -26.74 13.10 -17.18
CA ASP A 91 -26.02 13.05 -18.46
C ASP A 91 -26.17 11.71 -19.18
N GLN A 92 -26.19 10.59 -18.44
CA GLN A 92 -26.44 9.27 -19.03
C GLN A 92 -27.88 9.12 -19.55
N LEU A 93 -28.86 9.67 -18.84
CA LEU A 93 -30.27 9.66 -19.29
C LEU A 93 -30.47 10.48 -20.57
N LYS A 94 -29.68 11.53 -20.80
CA LYS A 94 -29.70 12.30 -22.06
C LYS A 94 -29.10 11.52 -23.23
N GLN A 95 -28.07 10.70 -22.99
CA GLN A 95 -27.43 9.88 -24.03
C GLN A 95 -28.23 8.63 -24.39
N ALA A 96 -29.01 8.08 -23.46
CA ALA A 96 -29.88 6.93 -23.72
C ALA A 96 -31.24 7.28 -24.36
N GLY A 97 -31.53 8.59 -24.51
CA GLY A 97 -32.76 9.12 -25.11
C GLY A 97 -32.62 9.61 -26.55
N GLN A 98 -31.48 9.38 -27.20
CA GLN A 98 -31.24 9.57 -28.64
C GLN A 98 -31.03 8.20 -29.30
#